data_AF-A0A2T1C3J6-F1
#
_entry.id   AF-A0A2T1C3J6-F1
#
_cell.length_a   1.000
_cell.length_b   1.000
_cell.length_c   1.000
_cell.angle_alpha   90.00
_cell.angle_beta   90.00
_cell.angle_gamma   90.00
#
_symmetry.space_group_name_H-M   'P 1'
#
loop_
_entity.id
_entity.type
_entity.pdbx_description
1 polymer ?
#
loop_
_entity_poly.entity_id
_entity_poly.type
_entity_poly.pdbx_seq_one_letter_code
_entity_poly.pdbx_strand_id
1 'polypeptide(L)'
;MYGADTDKRKLLSVLSHGSIFFNATVVAIGIPIAILIVSDDPVVKENAKEAINFHLNVGLVNILWAALWIFLAIITLGLALPLFSLWVFLHWGLTIWAIWSCLQNPEVPFRYPFIFRVI
;
A
#
# COMPACT_ATOMS: atom_id res chain seq x y z
N MET A 1 26.79 -6.39 16.45
CA MET A 1 25.41 -6.33 16.96
C MET A 1 24.49 -5.45 16.08
N TYR A 2 24.70 -5.39 14.75
CA TYR A 2 23.91 -4.54 13.83
C TYR A 2 22.70 -5.23 13.16
N GLY A 3 22.52 -6.54 13.37
CA GLY A 3 21.47 -7.32 12.69
C GLY A 3 20.05 -7.08 13.22
N ALA A 4 19.88 -6.99 14.55
CA ALA A 4 18.56 -6.89 15.17
C ALA A 4 17.80 -5.61 14.80
N ASP A 5 18.50 -4.47 14.73
CA ASP A 5 17.90 -3.18 14.33
C ASP A 5 17.49 -3.20 12.84
N THR A 6 18.32 -3.81 11.99
CA THR A 6 18.04 -3.99 10.56
C THR A 6 16.83 -4.91 10.35
N ASP A 7 16.75 -6.02 11.09
CA ASP A 7 15.65 -6.99 10.98
C ASP A 7 14.33 -6.38 11.47
N LYS A 8 14.35 -5.63 12.57
CA LYS A 8 13.18 -4.87 13.05
C LYS A 8 12.72 -3.86 12.00
N ARG A 9 13.64 -3.12 11.38
CA ARG A 9 13.31 -2.17 10.32
C ARG A 9 12.66 -2.85 9.12
N LYS A 10 13.26 -3.94 8.63
CA LYS A 10 12.68 -4.74 7.52
C LYS A 10 11.26 -5.18 7.86
N LEU A 11 11.07 -5.77 9.04
CA LEU A 11 9.78 -6.28 9.47
C LEU A 11 8.71 -5.18 9.49
N LEU A 12 8.99 -4.05 10.15
CA LEU A 12 8.02 -2.97 10.29
C LEU A 12 7.73 -2.25 8.96
N SER A 13 8.74 -2.07 8.11
CA SER A 13 8.54 -1.50 6.76
C SER A 13 7.73 -2.44 5.87
N VAL A 14 8.02 -3.75 5.88
CA VAL A 14 7.26 -4.75 5.14
C VAL A 14 5.82 -4.85 5.64
N LEU A 15 5.59 -4.82 6.96
CA LEU A 15 4.24 -4.82 7.53
C LEU A 15 3.46 -3.55 7.15
N SER A 16 4.12 -2.39 7.07
CA SER A 16 3.49 -1.15 6.63
C SER A 16 2.90 -1.28 5.22
N HIS A 17 3.70 -1.73 4.26
CA HIS A 17 3.25 -1.91 2.86
C HIS A 17 2.35 -3.14 2.69
N GLY A 18 2.70 -4.26 3.29
CA GLY A 18 1.98 -5.53 3.15
C GLY A 18 0.62 -5.54 3.83
N SER A 19 0.34 -4.60 4.72
CA SER A 19 -0.96 -4.47 5.40
C SER A 19 -2.15 -4.42 4.42
N ILE A 20 -1.98 -3.86 3.23
CA ILE A 20 -3.03 -3.75 2.21
C ILE A 20 -3.56 -5.10 1.70
N PHE A 21 -2.80 -6.20 1.89
CA PHE A 21 -3.25 -7.54 1.54
C PHE A 21 -4.24 -8.14 2.55
N PHE A 22 -4.32 -7.64 3.79
CA PHE A 22 -5.25 -8.17 4.78
C PHE A 22 -6.70 -7.82 4.47
N ASN A 23 -6.93 -6.64 3.88
CA ASN A 23 -8.24 -6.16 3.44
C ASN A 23 -8.04 -4.92 2.53
N ALA A 24 -8.79 -4.83 1.43
CA ALA A 24 -8.86 -3.67 0.54
C ALA A 24 -9.54 -2.41 1.16
N THR A 25 -9.87 -2.40 2.46
CA THR A 25 -10.51 -1.25 3.15
C THR A 25 -9.86 -0.88 4.48
N VAL A 26 -10.11 0.38 4.85
CA VAL A 26 -9.83 1.20 6.07
C VAL A 26 -9.25 0.51 7.31
N VAL A 27 -9.59 -0.74 7.62
CA VAL A 27 -8.97 -1.43 8.78
C VAL A 27 -7.48 -1.69 8.54
N ALA A 28 -7.08 -2.03 7.30
CA ALA A 28 -5.69 -2.33 6.97
C ALA A 28 -4.75 -1.12 7.13
N ILE A 29 -5.24 0.10 6.91
CA ILE A 29 -4.46 1.34 7.12
C ILE A 29 -4.08 1.55 8.59
N GLY A 30 -4.79 0.90 9.53
CA GLY A 30 -4.49 0.95 10.95
C GLY A 30 -3.10 0.42 11.29
N ILE A 31 -2.59 -0.55 10.53
CA ILE A 31 -1.24 -1.11 10.74
C ILE A 31 -0.16 -0.05 10.49
N PRO A 32 -0.03 0.58 9.31
CA PRO A 32 0.97 1.60 9.11
C PRO A 32 0.73 2.86 9.96
N ILE A 33 -0.52 3.19 10.33
CA ILE A 33 -0.80 4.27 11.31
C ILE A 33 -0.20 3.93 12.67
N ALA A 34 -0.44 2.72 13.20
CA ALA A 34 0.11 2.30 14.47
C ALA A 34 1.64 2.31 14.44
N ILE A 35 2.24 1.77 13.37
CA ILE A 35 3.70 1.77 13.16
C ILE A 35 4.27 3.19 13.13
N LEU A 36 3.61 4.13 12.43
CA LEU A 36 4.03 5.54 12.37
C LEU A 36 4.06 6.20 13.75
N ILE A 37 3.09 5.87 14.61
CA ILE A 37 2.98 6.44 15.96
C ILE A 37 4.02 5.85 16.91
N VAL A 38 4.25 4.53 16.85
CA VAL A 38 5.08 3.82 17.85
C VAL A 38 6.56 3.66 17.47
N SER A 39 6.93 3.86 16.20
CA SER A 39 8.30 3.69 15.75
C SER A 39 9.14 4.96 15.90
N ASP A 40 10.34 4.82 16.46
CA ASP A 40 11.36 5.88 16.51
C ASP A 40 12.32 5.84 15.31
N ASP A 41 12.34 4.74 14.55
CA ASP A 41 13.21 4.60 13.38
C ASP A 41 12.69 5.49 12.22
N PRO A 42 13.49 6.45 11.72
CA PRO A 42 13.05 7.40 10.69
C PRO A 42 12.70 6.72 9.37
N VAL A 43 13.41 5.66 8.98
CA VAL A 43 13.13 4.92 7.74
C VAL A 43 11.81 4.15 7.86
N VAL A 44 11.54 3.56 9.03
CA VAL A 44 10.24 2.91 9.29
C VAL A 44 9.10 3.93 9.22
N LYS A 45 9.26 5.12 9.81
CA LYS A 45 8.24 6.18 9.79
C LYS A 45 7.96 6.66 8.36
N GLU A 46 8.98 6.86 7.54
CA GLU A 46 8.78 7.28 6.15
C GLU A 46 8.10 6.18 5.31
N ASN A 47 8.46 4.91 5.50
CA ASN A 47 7.73 3.79 4.86
C ASN A 47 6.27 3.73 5.33
N ALA A 48 6.01 3.95 6.62
CA ALA A 48 4.66 3.97 7.17
C ALA A 48 3.81 5.12 6.58
N LYS A 49 4.37 6.34 6.48
CA LYS A 49 3.70 7.47 5.81
C LYS A 49 3.41 7.17 4.35
N GLU A 50 4.38 6.62 3.62
CA GLU A 50 4.20 6.30 2.22
C GLU A 50 3.12 5.21 2.03
N ALA A 51 3.10 4.20 2.91
CA ALA A 51 2.04 3.19 2.92
C ALA A 51 0.66 3.80 3.21
N ILE A 52 0.54 4.72 4.19
CA ILE A 52 -0.72 5.43 4.47
C ILE A 52 -1.18 6.23 3.24
N ASN A 53 -0.28 6.99 2.61
CA ASN A 53 -0.58 7.72 1.38
C ASN A 53 -1.08 6.75 0.30
N PHE A 54 -0.44 5.59 0.12
CA PHE A 54 -0.88 4.57 -0.84
C PHE A 54 -2.28 4.01 -0.52
N HIS A 55 -2.55 3.66 0.73
CA HIS A 55 -3.88 3.22 1.19
C HIS A 55 -4.97 4.26 0.90
N LEU A 56 -4.69 5.53 1.15
CA LEU A 56 -5.62 6.63 0.85
C LEU A 56 -5.87 6.76 -0.66
N ASN A 57 -4.84 6.63 -1.50
CA ASN A 57 -5.00 6.69 -2.95
C ASN A 57 -5.83 5.51 -3.48
N VAL A 58 -5.49 4.28 -3.07
CA VAL A 58 -6.24 3.07 -3.47
C VAL A 58 -7.68 3.14 -2.97
N GLY A 59 -7.88 3.52 -1.71
CA GLY A 59 -9.21 3.66 -1.11
C GLY A 59 -10.06 4.72 -1.82
N LEU A 60 -9.49 5.90 -2.11
CA LEU A 60 -10.18 6.97 -2.81
C LEU A 60 -10.58 6.56 -4.23
N VAL A 61 -9.67 5.94 -4.99
CA VAL A 61 -9.98 5.44 -6.34
C VAL A 61 -11.08 4.37 -6.28
N ASN A 62 -11.00 3.43 -5.33
CA ASN A 62 -12.02 2.41 -5.19
C ASN A 62 -13.40 3.01 -4.88
N ILE A 63 -13.49 4.01 -3.99
CA ILE A 63 -14.76 4.67 -3.64
C ILE A 63 -15.32 5.47 -4.82
N LEU A 64 -14.50 6.33 -5.44
CA LEU A 64 -14.95 7.21 -6.53
C LEU A 64 -15.42 6.44 -7.76
N TRP A 65 -14.76 5.31 -8.06
CA TRP A 65 -15.02 4.55 -9.27
C TRP A 65 -15.91 3.32 -9.05
N ALA A 66 -16.25 2.94 -7.80
CA ALA A 66 -17.07 1.76 -7.51
C ALA A 66 -18.41 1.77 -8.26
N ALA A 67 -19.16 2.88 -8.19
CA ALA A 67 -20.45 2.99 -8.87
C ALA A 67 -20.30 2.90 -10.40
N LEU A 68 -19.23 3.49 -10.96
CA LEU A 68 -18.93 3.40 -12.38
C LEU A 68 -18.58 1.97 -12.80
N TRP A 69 -17.77 1.25 -12.01
CA TRP A 69 -17.42 -0.13 -12.30
C TRP A 69 -18.64 -1.06 -12.29
N ILE A 70 -19.55 -0.88 -11.33
CA ILE A 70 -20.82 -1.61 -11.28
C ILE A 70 -21.67 -1.29 -12.51
N PHE A 71 -21.81 0.00 -12.84
CA PHE A 71 -22.56 0.43 -14.02
C PHE A 71 -21.99 -0.15 -15.31
N LEU A 72 -20.67 -0.06 -15.51
CA LEU A 72 -19.97 -0.62 -16.67
C LEU A 72 -20.15 -2.13 -16.77
N ALA A 73 -20.06 -2.85 -15.65
CA ALA A 73 -20.28 -4.29 -15.64
C ALA A 73 -21.69 -4.67 -16.11
N ILE A 74 -22.72 -3.92 -15.70
CA ILE A 74 -24.10 -4.16 -16.13
C ILE A 74 -24.27 -3.87 -17.63
N ILE A 75 -23.86 -2.68 -18.11
CA ILE A 75 -24.11 -2.29 -19.51
C ILE A 75 -23.29 -3.10 -20.52
N THR A 76 -22.10 -3.58 -20.11
CA THR A 76 -21.22 -4.37 -20.98
C THR A 76 -21.43 -5.88 -20.82
N LEU A 77 -22.43 -6.32 -20.04
CA LEU A 77 -22.62 -7.74 -19.69
C LEU A 77 -21.34 -8.39 -19.15
N GLY A 78 -20.56 -7.63 -18.36
CA GLY A 78 -19.31 -8.08 -17.74
C GLY A 78 -18.05 -7.94 -18.61
N LEU A 79 -18.13 -7.53 -19.88
CA LEU A 79 -16.95 -7.34 -20.74
C LEU A 79 -15.96 -6.28 -20.21
N ALA A 80 -16.41 -5.34 -19.37
CA ALA A 80 -15.54 -4.34 -18.73
C ALA A 80 -14.78 -4.85 -17.49
N LEU A 81 -15.12 -6.03 -16.95
CA LEU A 81 -14.49 -6.58 -15.74
C LEU A 81 -12.97 -6.80 -15.85
N PRO A 82 -12.39 -7.23 -16.99
CA PRO A 82 -10.94 -7.36 -17.14
C PRO A 82 -10.18 -6.05 -16.87
N LEU A 83 -10.78 -4.89 -17.17
CA LEU A 83 -10.16 -3.58 -16.90
C LEU A 83 -10.09 -3.28 -15.39
N PHE A 84 -11.11 -3.70 -14.63
CA PHE A 84 -11.09 -3.61 -13.18
C PHE A 84 -10.00 -4.52 -12.59
N SER A 85 -9.88 -5.74 -13.11
CA SER A 85 -8.81 -6.66 -12.69
C SER A 85 -7.42 -6.09 -12.96
N LEU A 86 -7.21 -5.36 -14.06
CA LEU A 86 -5.95 -4.69 -14.34
C LEU A 86 -5.58 -3.66 -13.26
N TRP A 87 -6.54 -2.86 -12.80
CA TRP A 87 -6.35 -1.95 -11.66
C TRP A 87 -5.98 -2.72 -10.39
N VAL A 88 -6.60 -3.88 -10.17
CA VAL A 88 -6.28 -4.73 -9.03
C VAL A 88 -4.84 -5.23 -9.06
N PHE A 89 -4.42 -5.78 -10.19
CA PHE A 89 -3.05 -6.28 -10.35
C PHE A 89 -1.99 -5.18 -10.30
N LEU A 90 -2.29 -3.98 -10.80
CA LEU A 90 -1.35 -2.87 -10.77
C LEU A 90 -0.98 -2.49 -9.34
N HIS A 91 -1.97 -2.29 -8.46
CA HIS A 91 -1.69 -1.87 -7.10
C HIS A 91 -1.08 -3.00 -6.24
N TRP A 92 -1.43 -4.27 -6.50
CA TRP A 92 -0.73 -5.41 -5.89
C TRP A 92 0.73 -5.50 -6.35
N GLY A 93 1.00 -5.31 -7.65
CA GLY A 93 2.35 -5.27 -8.18
C GLY A 93 3.21 -4.18 -7.52
N LEU A 94 2.65 -2.97 -7.39
CA LEU A 94 3.30 -1.88 -6.67
C LEU A 94 3.58 -2.25 -5.19
N THR A 95 2.66 -2.92 -4.53
CA THR A 95 2.82 -3.35 -3.13
C THR A 95 3.91 -4.40 -2.97
N ILE A 96 3.94 -5.41 -3.85
CA ILE A 96 4.98 -6.43 -3.88
C ILE A 96 6.34 -5.77 -4.12
N TRP A 97 6.41 -4.78 -5.02
CA TRP A 97 7.64 -4.04 -5.27
C TRP A 97 8.13 -3.25 -4.04
N ALA A 98 7.21 -2.60 -3.31
CA ALA A 98 7.53 -1.93 -2.06
C ALA A 98 8.12 -2.89 -1.02
N ILE A 99 7.46 -4.03 -0.80
CA ILE A 99 7.93 -5.08 0.11
C ILE A 99 9.32 -5.58 -0.27
N TRP A 100 9.52 -5.91 -1.56
CA TRP A 100 10.82 -6.33 -2.07
C TRP A 100 11.89 -5.28 -1.76
N SER A 101 11.59 -4.01 -2.06
CA SER A 101 12.54 -2.92 -1.86
C SER A 101 12.95 -2.76 -0.39
N CYS A 102 12.00 -2.85 0.55
CA CYS A 102 12.31 -2.81 1.97
C CYS A 102 13.17 -4.00 2.44
N LEU A 103 13.05 -5.17 1.82
CA LEU A 103 13.85 -6.35 2.14
C LEU A 103 15.30 -6.23 1.63
N GLN A 104 15.49 -5.64 0.44
CA GLN A 104 16.80 -5.50 -0.21
C GLN A 104 17.57 -4.27 0.24
N ASN A 105 16.87 -3.14 0.41
CA ASN A 105 17.46 -1.83 0.71
C ASN A 105 16.83 -1.24 1.99
N PRO A 106 17.03 -1.88 3.16
CA PRO A 106 16.34 -1.47 4.38
C PRO A 106 16.70 -0.06 4.85
N GLU A 107 17.83 0.50 4.43
CA GLU A 107 18.27 1.85 4.79
C GLU A 107 17.55 2.96 4.01
N VAL A 108 16.79 2.62 2.95
CA VAL A 108 16.15 3.59 2.07
C VAL A 108 14.63 3.40 2.12
N PRO A 109 13.86 4.44 2.46
CA PRO A 109 12.40 4.35 2.42
C PRO A 109 11.90 4.22 0.99
N PHE A 110 10.89 3.37 0.80
CA PHE A 110 10.26 3.19 -0.50
C PHE A 110 9.35 4.38 -0.84
N ARG A 111 9.20 4.68 -2.14
CA ARG A 111 8.31 5.73 -2.65
C ARG A 111 7.53 5.20 -3.84
N TYR A 112 6.21 5.13 -3.70
CA TYR A 112 5.33 4.74 -4.79
C TYR A 112 5.34 5.80 -5.90
N PRO A 113 5.37 5.40 -7.17
CA PRO A 113 5.10 6.31 -8.26
C PRO A 113 3.58 6.60 -8.33
N PHE A 114 3.22 7.72 -8.95
CA PHE A 114 1.83 8.02 -9.35
C PHE A 114 0.79 8.08 -8.21
N ILE A 115 1.20 8.43 -6.99
CA ILE A 115 0.28 8.67 -5.87
C ILE A 115 0.36 10.10 -5.34
N PHE A 116 -0.76 10.57 -4.79
CA PHE A 116 -0.80 11.79 -3.99
C PHE A 116 -0.25 11.55 -2.59
N ARG A 117 0.57 12.48 -2.10
CA ARG A 117 1.11 12.46 -0.74
C ARG A 117 0.43 13.54 0.08
N VAL A 118 -0.43 13.11 0.99
CA VAL A 118 -1.25 13.98 1.85
C VAL A 118 -0.57 14.19 3.20
N ILE A 119 0.22 13.20 3.64
CA ILE A 119 1.03 13.24 4.85
C ILE A 119 2.52 13.03 4.58
#